data_AF-A0A5B0RU94-F1
#
_entry.id   AF-A0A5B0RU94-F1
#
_cell.length_a   1.000
_cell.length_b   1.000
_cell.length_c   1.000
_cell.angle_alpha   90.00
_cell.angle_beta   90.00
_cell.angle_gamma   90.00
#
_symmetry.space_group_name_H-M   'P 1'
#
loop_
_entity.id
_entity.type
_entity.pdbx_description
1 polymer ?
#
loop_
_entity_poly.entity_id
_entity_poly.type
_entity_poly.pdbx_seq_one_letter_code
_entity_poly.pdbx_strand_id
1 'polypeptide(L)' 'MEPLGGSENPSSTTVHTLQLAGILCGGEGNILVRTRMTFSVDQGVTIEMSARAEKPKAVQLVMSAIA' A
#
# COMPACT_ATOMS: atom_id res chain seq x y z
N MET A 1 -1.43 -7.99 5.67
CA MET A 1 -0.89 -6.70 6.13
C MET A 1 -2.00 -5.98 6.86
N GLU A 2 -1.67 -5.17 7.86
CA GLU A 2 -2.62 -4.48 8.72
C GLU A 2 -2.69 -2.99 8.33
N PRO A 3 -3.90 -2.41 8.19
CA PRO A 3 -4.06 -0.97 8.02
C PRO A 3 -3.60 -0.20 9.26
N LEU A 4 -3.00 0.95 9.04
CA LEU A 4 -2.51 1.82 10.11
C LEU A 4 -3.32 3.11 10.19
N GLY A 5 -3.43 3.66 11.40
CA GLY A 5 -3.96 5.01 11.61
C GLY A 5 -5.42 5.21 11.20
N GLY A 6 -6.24 4.16 11.22
CA GLY A 6 -7.64 4.22 10.77
C GLY A 6 -7.80 4.39 9.26
N SER A 7 -6.75 4.11 8.48
CA SER A 7 -6.74 4.31 7.03
C SER A 7 -7.51 3.25 6.23
N GLU A 8 -8.14 2.27 6.88
CA GLU A 8 -8.97 1.25 6.22
C GLU A 8 -10.26 1.81 5.63
N ASN A 9 -10.76 2.92 6.16
CA ASN A 9 -11.99 3.57 5.70
C ASN A 9 -11.66 4.90 5.00
N PRO A 10 -12.11 5.11 3.75
CA PRO A 10 -11.94 6.39 3.07
C PRO A 10 -12.69 7.53 3.76
N SER A 11 -11.98 8.64 4.01
CA SER A 11 -12.57 9.89 4.52
C SER A 11 -12.95 10.86 3.40
N SER A 12 -12.53 10.60 2.16
CA SER A 12 -12.86 11.40 0.97
C SER A 12 -13.30 10.49 -0.16
N THR A 13 -14.21 11.01 -1.00
CA THR A 13 -14.77 10.31 -2.16
C THR A 13 -13.85 10.35 -3.38
N THR A 14 -12.81 11.20 -3.39
CA THR A 14 -11.93 11.41 -4.54
C THR A 14 -10.48 11.02 -4.28
N VAL A 15 -10.03 11.07 -3.03
CA VAL A 15 -8.65 10.72 -2.67
C VAL A 15 -8.65 9.88 -1.40
N HIS A 16 -8.01 8.73 -1.46
CA HIS A 16 -7.80 7.87 -0.30
C HIS A 16 -6.33 7.55 -0.14
N THR A 17 -5.81 7.59 1.10
CA THR A 17 -4.46 7.14 1.41
C THR A 17 -4.55 5.98 2.39
N LEU A 18 -4.20 4.79 1.92
CA LEU A 18 -4.10 3.59 2.73
C LEU A 18 -2.65 3.39 3.18
N GLN A 19 -2.45 3.20 4.48
CA GLN A 19 -1.15 2.88 5.07
C GLN A 19 -1.20 1.46 5.61
N LEU A 20 -0.25 0.62 5.25
CA LEU A 20 -0.20 -0.77 5.65
C LEU A 20 1.14 -1.08 6.32
N ALA A 21 1.09 -1.89 7.38
CA ALA A 21 2.26 -2.55 7.95
C ALA A 21 2.13 -4.07 7.84
N GLY A 22 3.27 -4.74 7.74
CA GLY A 22 3.30 -6.20 7.76
C GLY A 22 4.69 -6.72 8.05
N ILE A 23 4.73 -8.04 8.24
CA ILE A 23 5.97 -8.81 8.38
C ILE A 23 5.93 -9.87 7.29
N LEU A 24 7.00 -9.98 6.49
CA LEU A 24 7.08 -11.06 5.52
C LEU A 24 7.50 -12.37 6.20
N CYS A 25 6.83 -13.46 5.81
CA CYS A 25 7.20 -14.81 6.22
C CYS A 25 8.63 -15.16 5.79
N GLY A 26 9.25 -16.12 6.50
CA GLY A 26 10.63 -16.54 6.22
C GLY A 26 11.70 -15.59 6.75
N GLY A 27 11.35 -14.69 7.68
CA GLY A 27 12.31 -13.77 8.30
C GLY A 27 12.77 -12.64 7.38
N GLU A 28 11.94 -12.22 6.43
CA GLU A 28 12.29 -11.17 5.47
C GLU A 28 12.05 -9.73 6.00
N GLY A 29 11.65 -9.63 7.27
CA GLY A 29 11.59 -8.38 8.03
C GLY A 29 10.27 -7.63 7.90
N ASN A 30 10.25 -6.43 8.47
CA ASN A 30 9.09 -5.55 8.44
C ASN A 30 8.97 -4.86 7.07
N ILE A 31 7.73 -4.61 6.66
CA ILE A 31 7.39 -3.84 5.47
C ILE A 31 6.30 -2.82 5.78
N LEU A 32 6.48 -1.62 5.24
CA LEU A 32 5.51 -0.53 5.26
C LEU A 32 5.13 -0.22 3.81
N VAL A 33 3.84 -0.04 3.55
CA VAL A 33 3.32 0.33 2.24
C VAL A 33 2.42 1.53 2.41
N ARG A 34 2.54 2.49 1.49
CA ARG A 34 1.61 3.59 1.35
C ARG A 34 1.03 3.58 -0.05
N THR A 35 -0.29 3.60 -0.12
CA THR A 35 -1.03 3.59 -1.38
C THR A 35 -1.94 4.81 -1.41
N ARG A 36 -1.72 5.70 -2.37
CA ARG A 36 -2.58 6.86 -2.63
C ARG A 36 -3.45 6.56 -3.85
N MET A 37 -4.75 6.49 -3.62
CA MET A 37 -5.76 6.21 -4.63
C MET A 37 -6.46 7.52 -4.96
N THR A 38 -6.56 7.84 -6.25
CA THR A 38 -7.31 8.99 -6.75
C THR A 38 -8.42 8.49 -7.66
N PHE A 39 -9.67 8.79 -7.32
CA PHE A 39 -10.84 8.44 -8.12
C PHE A 39 -11.29 9.61 -8.99
N SER A 40 -11.59 9.33 -10.25
CA SER A 40 -12.34 10.21 -11.14
C SER A 40 -13.39 9.40 -11.91
N VAL A 41 -14.51 10.04 -12.26
CA VAL A 41 -15.61 9.38 -12.98
C VAL A 41 -15.14 8.86 -14.35
N ASP A 42 -14.29 9.62 -15.03
CA ASP A 42 -13.86 9.31 -16.40
C ASP A 42 -12.70 8.32 -16.47
N GLN A 43 -11.86 8.20 -15.42
CA GLN A 43 -10.63 7.40 -15.44
C GLN A 43 -10.63 6.26 -14.41
N GLY A 44 -11.64 6.18 -13.55
CA GLY A 44 -11.67 5.22 -12.46
C GLY A 44 -10.67 5.57 -11.35
N VAL A 45 -10.04 4.55 -10.77
CA VAL A 45 -9.09 4.69 -9.66
C VAL A 45 -7.66 4.59 -10.17
N THR A 46 -6.91 5.67 -10.02
CA THR A 46 -5.45 5.68 -10.22
C THR A 46 -4.75 5.45 -8.89
N ILE A 47 -3.74 4.57 -8.89
CA ILE A 47 -3.00 4.19 -7.69
C ILE A 47 -1.54 4.61 -7.80
N GLU A 48 -1.08 5.40 -6.83
CA GLU A 48 0.33 5.65 -6.56
C GLU A 48 0.76 4.85 -5.34
N MET A 49 1.73 3.95 -5.50
CA MET A 49 2.19 3.08 -4.41
C MET A 49 3.67 3.29 -4.10
N SER A 50 4.01 3.25 -2.81
CA SER A 50 5.38 3.10 -2.35
C SER A 50 5.48 2.04 -1.27
N ALA A 51 6.56 1.26 -1.29
CA ALA A 51 6.85 0.24 -0.31
C ALA A 51 8.27 0.45 0.24
N ARG A 52 8.43 0.25 1.55
CA ARG A 52 9.72 0.31 2.26
C ARG A 52 9.85 -0.91 3.15
N ALA A 53 10.97 -1.59 3.07
CA ALA A 53 11.29 -2.73 3.91
C ALA A 53 12.79 -2.75 4.23
N GLU A 54 13.16 -3.57 5.21
CA GLU A 54 14.55 -3.84 5.57
C GLU A 54 15.30 -4.56 4.44
N LYS A 55 14.59 -5.37 3.64
CA LYS A 55 15.16 -6.16 2.55
C LYS A 55 14.54 -5.82 1.19
N PRO A 56 15.35 -5.64 0.13
CA PRO A 56 14.85 -5.31 -1.21
C PRO A 56 13.85 -6.33 -1.78
N LYS A 57 14.04 -7.62 -1.50
CA LYS A 57 13.16 -8.71 -1.93
C LYS A 57 11.72 -8.53 -1.41
N ALA A 58 11.56 -7.97 -0.20
CA ALA A 58 10.24 -7.72 0.36
C ALA A 58 9.50 -6.62 -0.41
N VAL A 59 10.21 -5.56 -0.80
CA VAL A 59 9.66 -4.50 -1.66
C VAL A 59 9.29 -5.08 -3.03
N GLN A 60 10.17 -5.88 -3.64
CA GLN A 60 9.91 -6.51 -4.94
C GLN A 60 8.68 -7.42 -4.91
N LEU A 61 8.52 -8.20 -3.85
CA LEU A 61 7.35 -9.08 -3.69
C LEU A 61 6.05 -8.26 -3.69
N VAL A 62 5.97 -7.19 -2.92
CA VAL A 62 4.75 -6.36 -2.87
C VAL A 62 4.48 -5.67 -4.21
N MET A 63 5.51 -5.08 -4.82
CA MET A 63 5.33 -4.37 -6.09
C MET A 63 4.92 -5.32 -7.24
N SER A 64 5.48 -6.53 -7.27
CA SER A 64 5.14 -7.55 -8.28
C SER A 64 3.80 -8.27 -8.06
N ALA A 65 3.24 -8.23 -6.85
CA ALA A 65 1.94 -8.81 -6.57
C ALA A 65 0.76 -7.92 -7.04
N ILE A 66 1.06 -6.69 -7.45
CA ILE A 66 0.05 -5.65 -7.75
C ILE A 66 0.13 -5.17 -9.20
N ALA A 67 1.34 -5.14 -9.78
CA ALA A 67 1.58 -4.82 -11.19
C ALA A 67 1.42 -6.06 -12.09
#